data_AF-A0A1D2W5K9-F1
#
_entry.id   AF-A0A1D2W5K9-F1
#
_cell.length_a   1.000
_cell.length_b   1.000
_cell.length_c   1.000
_cell.angle_alpha   90.00
_cell.angle_beta   90.00
_cell.angle_gamma   90.00
#
_symmetry.space_group_name_H-M   'P 1'
#
loop_
_entity.id
_entity.type
_entity.pdbx_description
1 polymer ?
#
loop_
_entity_poly.entity_id
_entity_poly.type
_entity_poly.pdbx_seq_one_letter_code
_entity_poly.pdbx_strand_id
1 'polypeptide(L)'
;MELDENALKLIKKCEDKEVDTSVMGACTVLLEEMDRGEIDLGEDKPDESYIQMAQNIAPEDVPKVLKMAFKIKERPNVSPEMKIAANRLIRAIEQF
;
A
#
# COMPACT_ATOMS: atom_id res chain seq x y z
N MET A 1 -9.40 -2.12 13.57
CA MET A 1 -8.75 -0.81 13.42
C MET A 1 -9.59 -0.03 12.44
N GLU A 2 -10.16 1.10 12.88
CA GLU A 2 -10.91 1.98 11.98
C GLU A 2 -9.91 2.88 11.26
N LEU A 3 -10.01 2.93 9.93
CA LEU A 3 -9.25 3.87 9.12
C LEU A 3 -9.78 5.29 9.38
N ASP A 4 -8.89 6.27 9.51
CA ASP A 4 -9.31 7.66 9.69
C ASP A 4 -10.04 8.22 8.44
N GLU A 5 -10.74 9.35 8.60
CA GLU A 5 -11.52 9.95 7.51
C GLU A 5 -10.67 10.29 6.29
N ASN A 6 -9.40 10.65 6.49
CA ASN A 6 -8.48 10.96 5.41
C ASN A 6 -8.11 9.68 4.62
N ALA A 7 -7.81 8.59 5.32
CA ALA A 7 -7.55 7.29 4.73
C ALA A 7 -8.74 6.80 3.90
N LEU A 8 -9.96 6.89 4.43
CA LEU A 8 -11.18 6.52 3.70
C LEU A 8 -11.38 7.38 2.43
N LYS A 9 -11.08 8.68 2.51
CA LYS A 9 -11.17 9.60 1.36
C LYS A 9 -10.16 9.24 0.27
N LEU A 10 -8.92 8.95 0.65
CA LEU A 10 -7.86 8.59 -0.31
C LEU A 10 -8.12 7.21 -0.95
N ILE A 11 -8.66 6.25 -0.20
CA ILE A 11 -9.07 4.95 -0.74
C ILE A 11 -10.16 5.11 -1.80
N LYS A 12 -11.23 5.86 -1.49
CA LYS A 12 -12.30 6.14 -2.47
C LYS A 12 -11.79 6.84 -3.72
N LYS A 13 -10.80 7.74 -3.58
CA LYS A 13 -10.16 8.42 -4.71
C LYS A 13 -9.53 7.44 -5.72
N CYS A 14 -9.08 6.27 -5.24
CA CYS A 14 -8.49 5.22 -6.06
C CYS A 14 -9.50 4.22 -6.63
N GLU A 15 -10.72 4.15 -6.09
CA GLU A 15 -11.76 3.19 -6.55
C GLU A 15 -12.40 3.61 -7.89
N ASP A 16 -12.45 4.92 -8.17
CA ASP A 16 -13.20 5.49 -9.30
C ASP A 16 -12.32 6.06 -10.44
N LYS A 17 -10.98 5.90 -10.39
CA LYS A 17 -10.05 6.61 -11.28
C LYS A 17 -8.98 5.73 -11.88
N GLU A 18 -8.51 6.11 -13.07
CA GLU A 18 -7.22 5.67 -13.59
C GLU A 18 -6.12 6.17 -12.64
N VAL A 19 -5.44 5.22 -12.01
CA VAL A 19 -4.32 5.49 -11.11
C VAL A 19 -3.09 5.80 -11.97
N ASP A 20 -2.38 6.87 -11.62
CA ASP A 20 -1.19 7.27 -12.38
C ASP A 20 -0.02 6.26 -12.22
N THR A 21 0.97 6.36 -13.10
CA THR A 21 2.15 5.49 -13.07
C THR A 21 3.01 5.72 -11.82
N SER A 22 2.92 6.89 -11.18
CA SER A 22 3.71 7.24 -10.00
C SER A 22 3.20 6.52 -8.73
N VAL A 23 1.87 6.38 -8.60
CA VAL A 23 1.18 5.63 -7.56
C VAL A 23 1.40 4.14 -7.78
N MET A 24 1.32 3.65 -9.02
CA MET A 24 1.64 2.25 -9.34
C MET A 24 3.08 1.90 -8.94
N GLY A 25 4.05 2.73 -9.31
CA GLY A 25 5.44 2.55 -8.90
C GLY A 25 5.63 2.63 -7.38
N ALA A 26 4.90 3.50 -6.69
CA ALA A 26 4.93 3.57 -5.22
C ALA A 26 4.32 2.33 -4.55
N CYS A 27 3.28 1.73 -5.15
CA CYS A 27 2.71 0.47 -4.67
C CYS A 27 3.69 -0.69 -4.80
N THR A 28 4.37 -0.81 -5.94
CA THR A 28 5.41 -1.84 -6.16
C THR A 28 6.50 -1.74 -5.10
N VAL A 29 7.04 -0.54 -4.85
CA VAL A 29 8.08 -0.33 -3.83
C VAL A 29 7.59 -0.72 -2.44
N LEU A 30 6.34 -0.38 -2.07
CA LEU A 30 5.81 -0.77 -0.77
C LEU A 30 5.74 -2.29 -0.62
N LEU A 31 5.22 -2.99 -1.63
CA LEU A 31 5.08 -4.44 -1.62
C LEU A 31 6.45 -5.15 -1.56
N GLU A 32 7.46 -4.65 -2.28
CA GLU A 32 8.83 -5.16 -2.21
C GLU A 32 9.45 -4.99 -0.81
N GLU A 33 9.23 -3.85 -0.16
CA GLU A 33 9.72 -3.63 1.20
C GLU A 33 8.96 -4.50 2.23
N MET A 34 7.67 -4.73 2.02
CA MET A 34 6.87 -5.66 2.85
C MET A 34 7.36 -7.09 2.75
N ASP A 35 7.70 -7.55 1.53
CA ASP A 35 8.29 -8.86 1.28
C ASP A 35 9.66 -8.99 1.97
N ARG A 36 10.55 -8.02 1.75
CA ARG A 36 11.88 -7.99 2.37
C ARG A 36 11.85 -7.93 3.89
N GLY A 37 10.87 -7.21 4.44
CA GLY A 37 10.67 -7.07 5.87
C GLY A 37 9.97 -8.25 6.53
N GLU A 38 9.60 -9.30 5.76
CA GLU A 38 8.86 -10.47 6.20
C GLU A 38 7.64 -10.11 7.06
N ILE A 39 6.94 -9.02 6.70
CA ILE A 39 5.81 -8.53 7.49
C ILE A 39 4.57 -9.34 7.19
N ASP A 40 3.97 -9.91 8.23
CA ASP A 40 2.63 -10.47 8.14
C ASP A 40 1.58 -9.44 8.61
N LEU A 41 0.76 -8.95 7.67
CA LEU A 41 -0.38 -8.08 7.98
C LEU A 41 -1.65 -8.84 8.39
N GLY A 42 -1.65 -10.17 8.34
CA GLY A 42 -2.80 -11.02 8.63
C GLY A 42 -3.95 -10.81 7.64
N GLU A 43 -3.64 -10.48 6.37
CA GLU A 43 -4.67 -10.36 5.33
C GLU A 43 -4.93 -11.71 4.64
N ASP A 44 -6.21 -12.07 4.49
CA ASP A 44 -6.78 -13.37 4.07
C ASP A 44 -6.46 -13.82 2.62
N LYS A 45 -5.23 -13.71 2.14
CA LYS A 45 -4.80 -14.38 0.90
C LYS A 45 -3.56 -15.24 1.18
N PRO A 46 -3.73 -16.53 1.53
CA PRO A 46 -2.63 -17.43 1.82
C PRO A 46 -1.77 -17.82 0.59
N ASP A 47 -2.17 -17.40 -0.62
CA ASP A 47 -1.65 -18.00 -1.86
C ASP A 47 -0.71 -17.09 -2.67
N GLU A 48 -0.49 -15.83 -2.28
CA GLU A 48 0.34 -14.89 -3.04
C GLU A 48 1.28 -14.08 -2.13
N SER A 49 2.58 -14.11 -2.41
CA SER A 49 3.57 -13.31 -1.69
C SER A 49 3.50 -11.82 -2.10
N TYR A 50 4.01 -10.93 -1.26
CA TYR A 50 4.02 -9.50 -1.58
C TYR A 50 4.85 -9.20 -2.83
N ILE A 51 5.93 -9.95 -3.09
CA ILE A 51 6.69 -9.80 -4.34
C ILE A 51 5.89 -10.22 -5.58
N GLN A 52 5.03 -11.24 -5.48
CA GLN A 52 4.15 -11.64 -6.58
C GLN A 52 3.08 -10.56 -6.83
N MET A 53 2.50 -10.01 -5.76
CA MET A 53 1.61 -8.86 -5.87
C MET A 53 2.30 -7.68 -6.55
N ALA A 54 3.56 -7.40 -6.22
CA ALA A 54 4.33 -6.28 -6.79
C ALA A 54 4.55 -6.43 -8.31
N GLN A 55 4.73 -7.67 -8.78
CA GLN A 55 4.94 -7.99 -10.19
C GLN A 55 3.66 -7.94 -11.03
N ASN A 56 2.51 -8.25 -10.42
CA ASN A 56 1.23 -8.39 -11.10
C ASN A 56 0.25 -7.26 -10.80
N ILE A 57 0.67 -6.24 -10.05
CA ILE A 57 -0.22 -5.19 -9.55
C ILE A 57 -0.98 -4.50 -10.68
N ALA A 58 -2.30 -4.41 -10.52
CA ALA A 58 -3.18 -3.64 -11.38
C ALA A 58 -3.72 -2.38 -10.67
N PRO A 59 -4.25 -1.38 -11.41
CA PRO A 59 -4.86 -0.20 -10.79
C PRO A 59 -5.95 -0.54 -9.76
N GLU A 60 -6.69 -1.63 -9.97
CA GLU A 60 -7.75 -2.13 -9.09
C GLU A 60 -7.22 -2.60 -7.72
N ASP A 61 -5.93 -2.94 -7.63
CA ASP A 61 -5.29 -3.36 -6.38
C ASP A 61 -4.80 -2.19 -5.53
N VAL A 62 -4.70 -0.99 -6.10
CA VAL A 62 -4.18 0.21 -5.42
C VAL A 62 -4.95 0.54 -4.13
N PRO A 63 -6.30 0.50 -4.08
CA PRO A 63 -7.04 0.68 -2.84
C PRO A 63 -6.63 -0.32 -1.74
N LYS A 64 -6.31 -1.57 -2.12
CA LYS A 64 -5.86 -2.61 -1.18
C LYS A 64 -4.46 -2.29 -0.67
N VAL A 65 -3.52 -1.97 -1.56
CA VAL A 65 -2.13 -1.63 -1.18
C VAL A 65 -2.08 -0.35 -0.33
N LEU A 66 -2.93 0.63 -0.61
CA LEU A 66 -3.07 1.82 0.23
C LEU A 66 -3.55 1.49 1.65
N LYS A 67 -4.52 0.57 1.80
CA LYS A 67 -4.94 0.09 3.14
C LYS A 67 -3.77 -0.55 3.90
N MET A 68 -2.92 -1.32 3.22
CA MET A 68 -1.70 -1.87 3.81
C MET A 68 -0.74 -0.77 4.26
N ALA A 69 -0.55 0.29 3.46
CA ALA A 69 0.30 1.43 3.81
C ALA A 69 -0.13 2.12 5.12
N PHE A 70 -1.44 2.32 5.32
CA PHE A 70 -1.96 2.88 6.57
C PHE A 70 -1.68 1.96 7.76
N LYS A 71 -1.90 0.64 7.61
CA LYS A 71 -1.57 -0.33 8.66
C LYS A 71 -0.09 -0.30 9.02
N ILE A 72 0.80 -0.21 8.03
CA ILE A 72 2.25 -0.13 8.25
C ILE A 72 2.65 1.14 9.00
N LYS A 73 2.04 2.27 8.66
CA LYS A 73 2.31 3.56 9.32
C LYS A 73 2.01 3.51 10.82
N GLU A 74 0.98 2.78 11.21
CA GLU A 74 0.57 2.63 12.61
C GLU A 74 1.32 1.52 13.36
N ARG A 75 2.00 0.62 12.66
CA ARG A 75 2.76 -0.46 13.31
C ARG A 75 4.05 0.07 13.95
N PRO A 76 4.30 -0.24 15.25
CA PRO A 76 5.49 0.23 15.94
C PRO A 76 6.77 -0.46 15.44
N ASN A 77 6.70 -1.76 15.14
CA ASN A 77 7.85 -2.63 14.82
C ASN A 77 7.93 -2.95 13.33
N VAL A 78 8.15 -1.92 12.50
CA VAL A 78 8.41 -2.09 11.06
C VAL A 78 9.67 -1.31 10.69
N SER A 79 10.37 -1.74 9.64
CA SER A 79 11.60 -1.06 9.22
C SER A 79 11.36 0.40 8.83
N PRO A 80 12.35 1.30 9.03
CA PRO A 80 12.26 2.68 8.57
C PRO A 80 11.94 2.78 7.07
N GLU A 81 12.53 1.91 6.26
CA GLU A 81 12.36 1.83 4.81
C GLU A 81 10.89 1.56 4.45
N MET A 82 10.24 0.65 5.18
CA MET A 82 8.83 0.34 4.96
C MET A 82 7.91 1.50 5.37
N LYS A 83 8.21 2.21 6.47
CA LYS A 83 7.48 3.44 6.83
C LYS A 83 7.65 4.51 5.76
N ILE A 84 8.85 4.64 5.20
CA ILE A 84 9.13 5.60 4.12
C ILE A 84 8.34 5.23 2.87
N ALA A 85 8.34 3.96 2.47
CA ALA A 85 7.57 3.46 1.33
C ALA A 85 6.07 3.71 1.51
N ALA A 86 5.52 3.41 2.69
CA ALA A 86 4.11 3.65 3.00
C ALA A 86 3.75 5.15 2.90
N ASN A 87 4.56 6.03 3.48
CA ASN A 87 4.35 7.48 3.40
C ASN A 87 4.48 8.00 1.96
N ARG A 88 5.39 7.43 1.17
CA ARG A 88 5.56 7.79 -0.25
C ARG A 88 4.31 7.45 -1.06
N LEU A 89 3.74 6.26 -0.85
CA LEU A 89 2.49 5.87 -1.51
C LEU A 89 1.34 6.82 -1.14
N ILE A 90 1.15 7.10 0.15
CA ILE A 90 0.09 8.01 0.62
C ILE A 90 0.23 9.39 -0.03
N ARG A 91 1.45 9.94 -0.09
CA ARG A 91 1.72 11.25 -0.72
C ARG A 91 1.50 11.24 -2.23
N ALA A 92 1.89 10.17 -2.92
CA ALA A 92 1.60 10.03 -4.36
C ALA A 92 0.08 10.11 -4.59
N ILE A 93 -0.69 9.42 -3.74
CA ILE A 93 -2.16 9.39 -3.81
C ILE A 93 -2.80 10.75 -3.51
N GLU A 94 -2.23 11.52 -2.57
CA GLU A 94 -2.69 12.88 -2.29
C GLU A 94 -2.51 13.83 -3.48
N GLN A 95 -1.48 13.61 -4.30
CA GLN A 95 -1.02 14.57 -5.33
C GLN A 95 -1.53 14.31 -6.76
N PHE A 96 -2.03 13.12 -7.10
CA PHE A 96 -2.57 12.82 -8.45
C PHE A 96 -4.04 13.23 -8.63
#